data_AF-A0A817JSA8-F1
#
_entry.id   AF-A0A817JSA8-F1
#
_cell.length_a   1.000
_cell.length_b   1.000
_cell.length_c   1.000
_cell.angle_alpha   90.00
_cell.angle_beta   90.00
_cell.angle_gamma   90.00
#
_symmetry.space_group_name_H-M   'P 1'
#
loop_
_entity.id
_entity.type
_entity.pdbx_description
1 polymer ?
#
loop_
_entity_poly.entity_id
_entity_poly.type
_entity_poly.pdbx_seq_one_letter_code
_entity_poly.pdbx_strand_id
1 'polypeptide(L)'
;MKRTYLDFEIFFVNDIYKLNHTLLRCKHFEEEKSGINIWYEIEEIFKSFNLPFGDTPVTTDQGSNVIKALSLTDEARYSCLAHRMDTILEIAWENLKIINVEFKDFCTVVGNLRIYCEQSGGIQFKLPKTLKRTIGTRP
;
A
#
# COMPACT_ATOMS: atom_id res chain seq x y z
N MET A 1 -6.28 10.57 -10.26
CA MET A 1 -6.11 10.77 -8.80
C MET A 1 -6.03 9.39 -8.17
N LYS A 2 -4.99 9.09 -7.38
CA LYS A 2 -4.84 7.77 -6.75
C LYS A 2 -5.80 7.70 -5.57
N ARG A 3 -6.83 6.85 -5.67
CA ARG A 3 -7.79 6.61 -4.60
C ARG A 3 -7.14 5.75 -3.52
N THR A 4 -7.45 6.02 -2.27
CA THR A 4 -6.91 5.28 -1.12
C THR A 4 -8.04 4.66 -0.34
N TYR A 5 -7.85 3.42 0.08
CA TYR A 5 -8.85 2.61 0.76
C TYR A 5 -8.29 2.06 2.07
N LEU A 6 -9.19 1.85 3.04
CA LEU A 6 -8.97 1.01 4.23
C LEU A 6 -10.00 -0.10 4.19
N ASP A 7 -9.49 -1.33 4.09
CA ASP A 7 -10.28 -2.53 4.25
C ASP A 7 -10.03 -3.06 5.66
N PHE A 8 -11.12 -3.32 6.38
CA PHE A 8 -11.08 -3.86 7.73
C PHE A 8 -11.79 -5.21 7.73
N GLU A 9 -11.02 -6.27 7.90
CA GLU A 9 -11.47 -7.65 7.87
C GLU A 9 -11.16 -8.31 9.22
N ILE A 10 -12.10 -9.09 9.72
CA ILE A 10 -11.91 -9.89 10.92
C ILE A 10 -11.71 -11.36 10.56
N PHE A 11 -10.88 -12.03 11.35
CA PHE A 11 -10.62 -13.46 11.26
C PHE A 11 -10.93 -14.08 12.61
N PHE A 12 -11.70 -15.17 12.61
CA PHE A 12 -12.11 -15.84 13.84
C PHE A 12 -12.32 -17.33 13.62
N VAL A 13 -12.15 -18.11 14.69
CA VAL A 13 -12.38 -19.55 14.68
C VAL A 13 -13.72 -19.83 15.38
N ASN A 14 -14.56 -20.65 14.77
CA ASN A 14 -15.85 -21.03 15.37
C ASN A 14 -15.74 -22.30 16.23
N ASP A 15 -16.85 -22.72 16.84
CA ASP A 15 -16.92 -23.87 17.76
C ASP A 15 -16.53 -25.22 17.11
N ILE A 16 -16.49 -25.29 15.78
CA ILE A 16 -16.04 -26.47 15.03
C ILE A 16 -14.61 -26.34 14.49
N TYR A 17 -13.82 -25.42 15.06
CA TYR A 17 -12.42 -25.15 14.68
C TYR A 17 -12.23 -24.73 13.22
N LYS A 18 -13.26 -24.17 12.58
CA LYS A 18 -13.16 -23.63 11.23
C LYS A 18 -12.73 -22.17 11.30
N LEU A 19 -11.69 -21.82 10.55
CA LEU A 19 -11.31 -20.43 10.31
C LEU A 19 -12.35 -19.75 9.40
N ASN A 20 -12.88 -18.64 9.87
CA ASN A 20 -13.80 -17.78 9.14
C ASN A 20 -13.20 -16.38 9.03
N HIS A 21 -13.65 -15.64 8.04
CA HIS A 21 -13.34 -14.23 7.87
C HIS A 21 -14.56 -13.47 7.39
N THR A 22 -14.62 -12.18 7.68
CA THR A 22 -15.60 -11.28 7.07
C THR A 22 -15.05 -9.88 6.97
N LEU A 23 -15.32 -9.23 5.83
CA LEU A 23 -15.09 -7.81 5.65
C LEU A 23 -16.14 -7.05 6.47
N LEU A 24 -15.69 -6.23 7.42
CA LEU A 24 -16.56 -5.37 8.22
C LEU A 24 -16.77 -4.01 7.56
N ARG A 25 -15.71 -3.46 6.95
CA ARG A 25 -15.77 -2.15 6.30
C ARG A 25 -14.74 -2.06 5.18
N CYS A 26 -15.12 -1.39 4.09
CA CYS A 26 -14.23 -0.89 3.05
C CYS A 26 -14.49 0.61 2.93
N LYS A 27 -13.53 1.44 3.36
CA LYS A 27 -13.65 2.90 3.38
C LYS A 27 -12.73 3.52 2.35
N HIS A 28 -13.28 4.35 1.47
CA HIS A 28 -12.51 5.28 0.67
C HIS A 28 -12.20 6.55 1.47
N PHE A 29 -10.93 6.98 1.49
CA PHE A 29 -10.56 8.29 2.05
C PHE A 29 -10.64 9.36 0.96
N GLU A 30 -11.61 10.26 1.08
CA GLU A 30 -11.71 11.46 0.23
C GLU A 30 -10.72 12.54 0.65
N GLU A 31 -10.40 12.58 1.96
CA GLU A 31 -9.47 13.52 2.58
C GLU A 31 -8.07 12.91 2.79
N GLU A 32 -7.17 13.70 3.37
CA GLU A 32 -5.82 13.25 3.69
C GLU A 32 -5.83 12.05 4.65
N LYS A 33 -5.09 10.99 4.27
CA LYS A 33 -4.88 9.79 5.09
C LYS A 33 -3.90 10.10 6.23
N SER A 34 -4.32 10.85 7.24
CA SER A 34 -3.55 11.04 8.48
C SER A 34 -3.68 9.81 9.39
N GLY A 35 -2.75 9.63 10.33
CA GLY A 35 -2.85 8.55 11.33
C GLY A 35 -4.09 8.70 12.23
N ILE A 36 -4.50 9.94 12.52
CA ILE A 36 -5.70 10.24 13.31
C ILE A 36 -6.97 9.86 12.55
N ASN A 37 -7.04 10.17 11.25
CA ASN A 37 -8.21 9.84 10.43
C ASN A 37 -8.40 8.33 10.29
N ILE A 38 -7.29 7.59 10.13
CA ILE A 38 -7.35 6.12 10.14
C ILE A 38 -7.81 5.59 11.50
N TRP A 39 -7.30 6.16 12.60
CA TRP A 39 -7.71 5.76 13.94
C TRP A 39 -9.22 5.96 14.17
N TYR A 40 -9.77 7.12 13.81
CA TYR A 40 -11.20 7.37 13.96
C TYR A 40 -12.07 6.36 13.20
N GLU A 41 -11.67 5.99 11.98
CA GLU A 41 -12.37 4.96 11.22
C GLU A 41 -12.28 3.59 11.88
N ILE A 42 -11.10 3.21 12.39
CA ILE A 42 -10.93 1.95 13.14
C ILE A 42 -11.80 1.96 14.40
N GLU A 43 -11.76 3.03 15.18
CA GLU A 43 -12.52 3.17 16.41
C GLU A 43 -14.04 3.09 16.14
N GLU A 44 -14.51 3.72 15.07
CA GLU A 44 -15.91 3.65 14.65
C GLU A 44 -16.32 2.23 14.23
N ILE A 45 -15.45 1.48 13.55
CA ILE A 45 -15.71 0.08 13.21
C ILE A 45 -15.89 -0.75 14.49
N PHE A 46 -14.95 -0.66 15.43
CA PHE A 46 -15.03 -1.39 16.70
C PHE A 46 -16.33 -1.06 17.45
N LYS A 47 -16.67 0.24 17.55
CA LYS A 47 -17.93 0.69 18.18
C LYS A 47 -19.16 0.15 17.44
N SER A 48 -19.18 0.19 16.11
CA SER A 48 -20.34 -0.22 15.30
C SER A 48 -20.65 -1.72 15.38
N PHE A 49 -19.62 -2.55 15.59
CA PHE A 49 -19.76 -4.00 15.74
C PHE A 49 -19.70 -4.45 17.19
N ASN A 50 -19.65 -3.52 18.16
CA ASN A 50 -19.51 -3.79 19.59
C ASN A 50 -18.32 -4.71 19.90
N LEU A 51 -17.19 -4.46 19.23
CA LEU A 51 -15.93 -5.17 19.45
C LEU A 51 -15.16 -4.52 20.61
N PRO A 52 -14.66 -5.32 21.56
CA PRO A 52 -13.77 -4.81 22.61
C PRO A 52 -12.42 -4.37 22.03
N PHE A 53 -11.75 -3.45 22.73
CA PHE A 53 -10.35 -3.11 22.48
C PHE A 53 -9.43 -3.90 23.41
N GLY A 54 -8.22 -4.22 22.94
CA GLY A 54 -7.11 -4.79 23.69
C GLY A 54 -7.01 -6.32 23.64
N ASP A 55 -7.95 -7.00 22.99
CA ASP A 55 -7.98 -8.45 22.85
C ASP A 55 -7.90 -8.94 21.40
N THR A 56 -7.83 -8.01 20.44
CA THR A 56 -7.96 -8.30 19.02
C THR A 56 -6.69 -7.90 18.29
N PRO A 57 -5.73 -8.83 18.11
CA PRO A 57 -4.49 -8.53 17.43
C PRO A 57 -4.75 -8.09 15.98
N VAL A 58 -4.06 -7.03 15.56
CA VAL A 58 -4.24 -6.43 14.23
C VAL A 58 -3.02 -6.68 13.36
N THR A 59 -3.24 -7.08 12.11
CA THR A 59 -2.15 -7.23 11.13
C THR A 59 -2.21 -6.11 10.09
N THR A 60 -1.15 -5.30 9.97
CA THR A 60 -1.06 -4.20 8.98
C THR A 60 0.31 -4.11 8.32
N ASP A 61 0.40 -3.41 7.17
CA ASP A 61 1.68 -3.08 6.55
C ASP A 61 2.51 -2.10 7.42
N GLN A 62 3.68 -1.68 6.91
CA GLN A 62 4.54 -0.70 7.61
C GLN A 62 4.22 0.75 7.26
N GLY A 63 3.02 1.03 6.74
CA GLY A 63 2.60 2.38 6.41
C GLY A 63 2.65 3.28 7.65
N SER A 64 3.41 4.37 7.58
CA SER A 64 3.66 5.25 8.73
C SER A 64 2.38 5.75 9.40
N ASN A 65 1.34 6.05 8.61
CA ASN A 65 0.06 6.54 9.14
C ASN A 65 -0.77 5.42 9.81
N VAL A 66 -0.75 4.19 9.30
CA VAL A 66 -1.46 3.08 9.98
C VAL A 66 -0.74 2.65 11.25
N ILE A 67 0.60 2.71 11.27
CA ILE A 67 1.38 2.51 12.50
C ILE A 67 1.02 3.56 13.55
N LYS A 68 0.98 4.84 13.16
CA LYS A 68 0.58 5.93 14.07
C LYS A 68 -0.85 5.74 14.58
N ALA A 69 -1.78 5.34 13.71
CA ALA A 69 -3.16 5.06 14.12
C ALA A 69 -3.23 3.98 15.20
N LEU A 70 -2.55 2.85 14.97
CA LEU A 70 -2.54 1.72 15.90
C LEU A 70 -1.73 1.98 17.17
N SER A 71 -0.79 2.93 17.15
CA SER A 71 -0.07 3.35 18.36
C SER A 71 -0.94 4.14 19.36
N LEU A 72 -2.15 4.55 18.94
CA LEU A 72 -3.15 5.16 19.81
C LEU A 72 -4.05 4.12 20.49
N THR A 73 -3.76 2.83 20.30
CA THR A 73 -4.56 1.70 20.76
C THR A 73 -3.72 0.78 21.62
N ASP A 74 -4.34 0.02 22.51
CA ASP A 74 -3.68 -1.04 23.28
C ASP A 74 -3.61 -2.37 22.50
N GLU A 75 -3.96 -2.39 21.21
CA GLU A 75 -3.97 -3.61 20.42
C GLU A 75 -2.56 -4.13 20.12
N ALA A 76 -2.41 -5.45 20.21
CA ALA A 76 -1.23 -6.11 19.71
C ALA A 76 -1.16 -5.97 18.18
N ARG A 77 -0.18 -5.22 17.68
CA ARG A 77 0.06 -5.09 16.22
C ARG A 77 1.09 -6.11 15.73
N TYR A 78 0.69 -6.92 14.76
CA TYR A 78 1.58 -7.71 13.94
C TYR A 78 1.83 -7.05 12.58
N SER A 79 3.06 -7.19 12.08
CA SER A 79 3.41 -6.70 10.76
C SER A 79 2.98 -7.69 9.69
N CYS A 80 2.44 -7.18 8.58
CA CYS A 80 2.07 -7.99 7.42
C CYS A 80 3.28 -8.72 6.83
N LEU A 81 3.20 -10.04 6.78
CA LEU A 81 4.25 -10.89 6.22
C LEU A 81 4.46 -10.61 4.72
N ALA A 82 3.38 -10.46 3.95
CA ALA A 82 3.48 -10.20 2.51
C ALA A 82 4.26 -8.91 2.21
N HIS A 83 3.95 -7.83 2.94
CA HIS A 83 4.69 -6.57 2.80
C HIS A 83 6.16 -6.71 3.22
N ARG A 84 6.45 -7.44 4.31
CA ARG A 84 7.83 -7.72 4.72
C ARG A 84 8.61 -8.52 3.67
N MET A 85 7.98 -9.52 3.06
CA MET A 85 8.61 -10.32 2.00
C MET A 85 8.89 -9.47 0.77
N ASP A 86 7.94 -8.63 0.37
CA ASP A 86 8.11 -7.71 -0.75
C ASP A 86 9.28 -6.74 -0.50
N THR A 87 9.36 -6.15 0.70
CA THR A 87 10.51 -5.30 1.09
C THR A 87 11.85 -6.06 1.06
N ILE A 88 11.90 -7.31 1.50
CA ILE A 88 13.13 -8.12 1.43
C ILE A 88 13.58 -8.31 -0.02
N LEU A 89 12.63 -8.63 -0.91
CA LEU A 89 12.94 -8.80 -2.34
C LEU A 89 13.38 -7.49 -2.98
N GLU A 90 12.72 -6.37 -2.66
CA GLU A 90 13.10 -5.04 -3.14
C GLU A 90 14.53 -4.69 -2.71
N ILE A 91 14.86 -4.86 -1.41
CA ILE A 91 16.21 -4.60 -0.89
C ILE A 91 17.24 -5.50 -1.58
N ALA A 92 16.96 -6.79 -1.73
CA ALA A 92 17.85 -7.71 -2.41
C ALA A 92 18.08 -7.30 -3.88
N TRP A 93 17.02 -6.87 -4.56
CA TRP A 93 17.06 -6.39 -5.94
C TRP A 93 17.89 -5.11 -6.09
N GLU A 94 17.69 -4.13 -5.20
CA GLU A 94 18.48 -2.90 -5.17
C GLU A 94 19.96 -3.18 -4.92
N ASN A 95 20.27 -4.05 -3.96
CA ASN A 95 21.64 -4.47 -3.68
C ASN A 95 22.28 -5.14 -4.90
N LEU A 96 21.53 -5.97 -5.62
CA LEU A 96 22.03 -6.63 -6.82
C LEU A 96 22.36 -5.63 -7.94
N LYS A 97 21.56 -4.57 -8.10
CA LYS A 97 21.86 -3.47 -9.04
C LYS A 97 23.10 -2.67 -8.65
N ILE A 98 23.45 -2.59 -7.37
CA ILE A 98 24.66 -1.90 -6.92
C ILE A 98 25.91 -2.71 -7.29
N ILE A 99 25.87 -4.03 -7.07
CA ILE A 99 27.05 -4.89 -7.25
C ILE A 99 27.22 -5.43 -8.67
N ASN A 100 26.16 -5.45 -9.48
CA ASN A 100 26.18 -5.95 -10.86
C ASN A 100 25.75 -4.85 -11.86
N VAL A 101 26.73 -4.30 -12.58
CA VAL A 101 26.51 -3.18 -13.51
C VAL A 101 25.65 -3.59 -14.72
N GLU A 102 25.84 -4.80 -15.25
CA GLU A 102 25.05 -5.30 -16.38
C GLU A 102 23.58 -5.47 -16.00
N PHE A 103 23.33 -6.00 -14.80
CA PHE A 103 21.97 -6.13 -14.27
C PHE A 103 21.30 -4.78 -14.03
N LYS A 104 22.05 -3.79 -13.55
CA LYS A 104 21.57 -2.41 -13.40
C LYS A 104 21.19 -1.78 -14.74
N ASP A 105 22.03 -1.96 -15.76
CA ASP A 105 21.78 -1.44 -17.10
C ASP A 105 20.55 -2.10 -17.70
N PHE A 106 20.42 -3.43 -17.57
CA PHE A 106 19.22 -4.17 -17.95
C PHE A 106 17.96 -3.60 -17.27
N CYS A 107 17.96 -3.43 -15.94
CA CYS A 107 16.82 -2.86 -15.21
C CYS A 107 16.46 -1.46 -15.70
N THR A 108 17.46 -0.65 -16.03
CA THR A 108 17.28 0.71 -16.54
C THR A 108 16.63 0.70 -17.93
N VAL A 109 17.09 -0.19 -18.82
CA VAL A 109 16.50 -0.38 -20.16
C VAL A 109 15.04 -0.83 -20.04
N VAL A 110 14.74 -1.81 -19.19
CA VAL A 110 13.36 -2.27 -18.94
C VAL A 110 12.48 -1.12 -18.44
N GLY A 111 12.97 -0.32 -17.48
CA GLY A 111 12.26 0.87 -16.98
C GLY A 111 11.98 1.89 -18.08
N ASN A 112 12.97 2.18 -18.94
CA ASN A 112 12.83 3.12 -20.05
C ASN A 112 11.88 2.60 -21.13
N LEU A 113 11.90 1.29 -21.43
CA LEU A 113 10.96 0.66 -22.36
C LEU A 113 9.53 0.77 -21.83
N ARG A 114 9.31 0.51 -20.53
CA ARG A 114 7.99 0.73 -19.92
C ARG A 114 7.51 2.17 -20.11
N ILE A 115 8.36 3.15 -19.80
CA ILE A 115 8.03 4.58 -19.97
C ILE A 115 7.71 4.89 -21.44
N TYR A 116 8.51 4.37 -22.37
CA TYR A 116 8.30 4.55 -23.80
C TYR A 116 6.95 3.94 -24.25
N CYS A 117 6.62 2.72 -23.81
CA CYS A 117 5.33 2.08 -24.06
C CYS A 117 4.16 2.91 -23.50
N GLU A 118 4.26 3.40 -22.27
CA GLU A 118 3.24 4.27 -21.66
C GLU A 118 3.06 5.59 -22.44
N GLN A 119 4.14 6.15 -23.00
CA GLN A 119 4.09 7.38 -23.79
C GLN A 119 3.57 7.16 -25.23
N SER A 120 4.01 6.08 -25.88
CA SER A 120 3.62 5.70 -27.24
C SER A 120 2.20 5.12 -27.31
N GLY A 121 1.65 4.63 -26.19
CA GLY A 121 0.25 4.23 -26.03
C GLY A 121 -0.79 5.35 -26.13
N GLY A 122 -0.40 6.61 -26.44
CA GLY A 122 -1.31 7.61 -27.03
C GLY A 122 -1.75 8.81 -26.16
N ILE A 123 -1.11 9.10 -25.02
CA ILE A 123 -1.48 10.28 -24.19
C ILE A 123 -0.71 11.55 -24.54
N GLN A 124 0.54 11.46 -25.01
CA GLN A 124 1.36 12.63 -25.36
C GLN A 124 0.75 13.51 -26.48
N PHE A 125 -0.06 12.91 -27.36
CA PHE A 125 -0.74 13.61 -28.46
C PHE A 125 -2.04 14.30 -28.04
N LYS A 126 -2.57 14.02 -26.84
CA LYS A 126 -3.84 14.59 -26.32
C LYS A 126 -3.65 15.63 -25.22
N LEU A 127 -2.43 15.89 -24.77
CA LEU A 127 -2.14 16.87 -23.71
C LEU A 127 -1.97 18.31 -24.27
N PRO A 128 -2.49 19.35 -23.59
CA PRO A 128 -2.21 20.75 -23.90
C PRO A 128 -0.70 21.04 -23.85
N LYS A 129 -0.21 21.96 -24.68
CA LYS A 129 1.23 22.27 -24.83
C LYS A 129 1.94 22.60 -23.50
N THR A 130 1.22 23.09 -22.50
CA THR A 130 1.73 23.48 -21.17
C THR A 130 2.07 22.30 -20.25
N LEU A 131 1.56 21.10 -20.53
CA LEU A 131 1.76 19.88 -19.72
C LEU A 131 2.67 18.85 -20.41
N LYS A 132 3.14 19.14 -21.63
CA LYS A 132 4.17 18.34 -22.28
C LYS A 132 5.49 18.60 -21.56
N ARG A 133 6.08 17.56 -20.97
CA ARG A 133 7.41 17.66 -20.38
C ARG A 133 8.41 18.08 -21.46
N THR A 134 9.05 19.23 -21.28
CA THR A 134 10.19 19.75 -22.06
C THR A 134 11.49 18.98 -21.77
N ILE A 135 11.41 17.67 -21.60
CA ILE A 135 12.60 16.84 -21.64
C ILE A 135 12.72 16.43 -23.09
N GLY A 136 13.65 17.09 -23.79
CA GLY A 136 13.89 16.92 -25.21
C GLY A 136 13.87 15.44 -25.57
N THR A 137 13.00 15.09 -26.51
CA THR A 137 13.15 13.89 -27.33
C THR A 137 14.58 13.89 -27.85
N ARG A 138 15.44 13.05 -27.28
CA ARG A 138 16.68 12.69 -27.95
C ARG A 138 16.32 11.85 -29.19
N PRO A 139 17.07 12.02 -30.28
CA PRO A 139 16.75 11.48 -31.61
C PRO A 139 16.57 9.97 -31.60
#